data_AF-A0A6H2A3P9-F1
#
_entry.id   AF-A0A6H2A3P9-F1
#
_cell.length_a   1.000
_cell.length_b   1.000
_cell.length_c   1.000
_cell.angle_alpha   90.00
_cell.angle_beta   90.00
_cell.angle_gamma   90.00
#
_symmetry.space_group_name_H-M   'P 1'
#
loop_
_entity.id
_entity.type
_entity.pdbx_description
1 polymer ?
#
loop_
_entity_poly.entity_id
_entity_poly.type
_entity_poly.pdbx_seq_one_letter_code
_entity_poly.pdbx_strand_id
1 'polypeptide(L)'
;MNLKEKEELLRAFKIPAVVKEIEELGQSLNEMEKAWLDYTREHADSIGRRDGDCELVKVIEAELLLKAPELNEQGKKLTVVEKEAWLTRQRVENLNLKVELEEQRSVGFQLECYRIDLDNAKRRLNLLMSLLRVREVQIRFLGSEV
;
A
#
# COMPACT_ATOMS: atom_id res chain seq x y z
N MET A 1 17.68 -46.07 6.74
CA MET A 1 16.80 -45.73 5.60
C MET A 1 17.50 -46.19 4.33
N ASN A 2 16.83 -47.00 3.50
CA ASN A 2 17.43 -47.56 2.30
C ASN A 2 17.44 -46.52 1.15
N LEU A 3 18.18 -46.80 0.07
CA LEU A 3 18.35 -45.88 -1.06
C LEU A 3 17.02 -45.54 -1.76
N LYS A 4 16.07 -46.49 -1.78
CA LYS A 4 14.76 -46.35 -2.42
C LYS A 4 13.83 -45.42 -1.63
N GLU A 5 13.84 -45.52 -0.30
CA GLU A 5 13.15 -44.61 0.61
C GLU A 5 13.71 -43.18 0.52
N LYS A 6 15.05 -43.04 0.41
CA LYS A 6 15.71 -41.76 0.13
C LYS A 6 15.24 -41.16 -1.19
N GLU A 7 15.17 -41.95 -2.26
CA GLU A 7 14.76 -41.50 -3.59
C GLU A 7 13.27 -41.09 -3.65
N GLU A 8 12.38 -41.83 -2.99
CA GLU A 8 10.96 -41.49 -2.88
C GLU A 8 10.74 -40.18 -2.11
N LEU A 9 11.46 -39.98 -0.99
CA LEU A 9 11.44 -38.72 -0.24
C LEU A 9 11.95 -37.54 -1.08
N LEU A 10 13.03 -37.73 -1.83
CA LEU A 10 13.61 -36.70 -2.70
C LEU A 10 12.63 -36.30 -3.81
N ARG A 11 11.94 -37.25 -4.44
CA ARG A 11 10.90 -36.98 -5.45
C ARG A 11 9.68 -36.28 -4.86
N ALA A 12 9.31 -36.60 -3.61
CA ALA A 12 8.19 -35.98 -2.92
C ALA A 12 8.41 -34.48 -2.63
N PHE A 13 9.65 -33.99 -2.60
CA PHE A 13 9.94 -32.59 -2.27
C PHE A 13 9.53 -31.58 -3.35
N LYS A 14 9.15 -32.01 -4.57
CA LYS A 14 8.63 -31.15 -5.66
C LYS A 14 9.42 -29.85 -5.89
N ILE A 15 10.73 -29.88 -5.70
CA ILE A 15 11.61 -28.69 -5.73
C ILE A 15 11.48 -27.88 -7.02
N PRO A 16 11.42 -28.48 -8.22
CA PRO A 16 11.24 -27.71 -9.45
C PRO A 16 9.96 -26.86 -9.46
N ALA A 17 8.88 -27.34 -8.84
CA ALA A 17 7.64 -26.59 -8.74
C ALA A 17 7.79 -25.37 -7.81
N VAL A 18 8.48 -25.54 -6.68
CA VAL A 18 8.74 -24.45 -5.72
C VAL A 18 9.67 -23.39 -6.35
N VAL A 19 10.72 -23.81 -7.05
CA VAL A 19 11.63 -22.89 -7.76
C VAL A 19 10.87 -22.09 -8.81
N LYS A 20 10.02 -22.75 -9.62
CA LYS A 20 9.18 -22.07 -10.60
C LYS A 20 8.24 -21.06 -9.94
N GLU A 21 7.60 -21.41 -8.83
CA GLU A 21 6.72 -20.50 -8.09
C GLU A 21 7.47 -19.28 -7.54
N ILE A 22 8.71 -19.46 -7.07
CA ILE A 22 9.58 -18.36 -6.63
C ILE A 22 9.89 -17.41 -7.80
N GLU A 23 10.24 -17.94 -8.96
CA GLU A 23 10.53 -17.15 -10.16
C GLU A 23 9.32 -16.35 -10.64
N GLU A 24 8.16 -17.01 -10.76
CA GLU A 24 6.90 -16.38 -11.16
C GLU A 24 6.48 -15.29 -10.18
N LEU A 25 6.59 -15.55 -8.87
CA LEU A 25 6.23 -14.59 -7.85
C LEU A 25 7.24 -13.43 -7.77
N GLY A 26 8.52 -13.67 -8.05
CA GLY A 26 9.53 -12.64 -8.17
C GLY A 26 9.28 -11.69 -9.37
N GLN A 27 8.88 -12.24 -10.51
CA GLN A 27 8.45 -11.42 -11.66
C GLN A 27 7.21 -10.59 -11.35
N SER A 28 6.19 -11.24 -10.76
CA SER A 28 4.96 -10.57 -10.36
C SER A 28 5.20 -9.46 -9.34
N LEU A 29 6.11 -9.65 -8.39
CA LEU A 29 6.53 -8.61 -7.43
C LEU A 29 7.11 -7.38 -8.14
N ASN A 30 7.99 -7.57 -9.13
CA ASN A 30 8.54 -6.45 -9.89
C ASN A 30 7.46 -5.68 -10.65
N GLU A 31 6.49 -6.39 -11.23
CA GLU A 31 5.35 -5.76 -11.92
C GLU A 31 4.45 -4.99 -10.96
N MET A 32 4.16 -5.55 -9.78
CA MET A 32 3.40 -4.88 -8.73
C MET A 32 4.13 -3.63 -8.20
N GLU A 33 5.44 -3.70 -7.98
CA GLU A 33 6.23 -2.56 -7.52
C GLU A 33 6.24 -1.45 -8.57
N LYS A 34 6.37 -1.82 -9.85
CA LYS A 34 6.28 -0.86 -10.95
C LYS A 34 4.89 -0.21 -11.00
N ALA A 35 3.82 -1.00 -10.94
CA ALA A 35 2.44 -0.48 -10.96
C ALA A 35 2.18 0.48 -9.78
N TRP A 36 2.68 0.14 -8.59
CA TRP A 36 2.59 1.02 -7.43
C TRP A 36 3.36 2.34 -7.63
N LEU A 37 4.58 2.28 -8.16
CA LEU A 37 5.39 3.47 -8.45
C LEU A 37 4.76 4.36 -9.53
N ASP A 38 4.25 3.76 -10.60
CA ASP A 38 3.59 4.48 -11.69
C ASP A 38 2.32 5.15 -11.16
N TYR A 39 1.48 4.43 -10.41
CA TYR A 39 0.28 5.00 -9.79
C TYR A 39 0.61 6.13 -8.80
N THR A 40 1.65 5.95 -7.98
CA THR A 40 2.11 6.99 -7.04
C THR A 40 2.55 8.26 -7.78
N ARG A 41 3.19 8.11 -8.94
CA ARG A 41 3.65 9.24 -9.77
C ARG A 41 2.48 9.94 -10.44
N GLU A 42 1.54 9.19 -11.00
CA GLU A 42 0.36 9.72 -11.71
C GLU A 42 -0.54 10.52 -10.78
N HIS A 43 -0.64 10.12 -9.51
CA HIS A 43 -1.51 10.76 -8.52
C HIS A 43 -0.74 11.57 -7.46
N ALA A 44 0.49 12.00 -7.74
CA ALA A 44 1.36 12.67 -6.78
C ALA A 44 0.69 13.90 -6.10
N ASP A 45 -0.13 14.64 -6.85
CA ASP A 45 -0.82 15.84 -6.37
C ASP A 45 -2.01 15.53 -5.46
N SER A 46 -2.56 14.32 -5.54
CA SER A 46 -3.69 13.85 -4.75
C SER A 46 -3.26 13.08 -3.50
N ILE A 47 -1.96 12.78 -3.36
CA ILE A 47 -1.43 12.07 -2.19
C ILE A 47 -1.28 13.05 -1.02
N GLY A 48 -2.03 12.79 0.06
CA GLY A 48 -1.83 13.48 1.33
C GLY A 48 -0.43 13.24 1.89
N ARG A 49 0.20 14.28 2.45
CA ARG A 49 1.47 14.10 3.18
C ARG A 49 1.18 13.41 4.52
N ARG A 50 2.24 12.93 5.18
CA ARG A 50 2.23 12.09 6.40
C ARG A 50 1.18 12.43 7.46
N ASP A 51 0.77 13.70 7.55
CA ASP A 51 -0.10 14.23 8.60
C ASP A 51 -1.32 15.02 8.08
N GLY A 52 -1.73 14.89 6.81
CA GLY A 52 -2.93 15.59 6.36
C GLY A 52 -3.16 15.67 4.86
N ASP A 53 -3.89 16.70 4.48
CA ASP A 53 -4.41 16.86 3.12
C ASP A 53 -3.33 17.10 2.06
N CYS A 54 -3.68 16.75 0.82
CA CYS A 54 -2.88 17.03 -0.36
C CYS A 54 -2.82 18.54 -0.62
N GLU A 55 -1.91 18.96 -1.49
CA GLU A 55 -1.65 20.39 -1.71
C GLU A 55 -2.88 21.10 -2.27
N LEU A 56 -3.61 20.46 -3.20
CA LEU A 56 -4.77 21.06 -3.84
C LEU A 56 -5.91 21.31 -2.85
N VAL A 57 -6.17 20.36 -1.94
CA VAL A 57 -7.15 20.53 -0.85
C VAL A 57 -6.77 21.73 0.02
N LYS A 58 -5.49 21.87 0.40
CA LYS A 58 -5.02 23.01 1.21
C LYS A 58 -5.18 24.35 0.50
N VAL A 59 -4.91 24.39 -0.80
CA VAL A 59 -5.12 25.59 -1.62
C VAL A 59 -6.60 25.99 -1.61
N ILE A 60 -7.51 25.03 -1.85
CA ILE A 60 -8.95 25.29 -1.82
C ILE A 60 -9.40 25.76 -0.43
N GLU A 61 -8.90 25.15 0.64
CA GLU A 61 -9.21 25.58 2.00
C GLU A 61 -8.72 26.99 2.31
N ALA A 62 -7.52 27.35 1.84
CA ALA A 62 -6.99 28.71 1.98
C ALA A 62 -7.85 29.74 1.22
N GLU A 63 -8.28 29.42 0.00
CA GLU A 63 -9.19 30.27 -0.77
C GLU A 63 -10.55 30.43 -0.10
N LEU A 64 -11.07 29.37 0.51
CA LEU A 64 -12.32 29.41 1.27
C LEU A 64 -12.17 30.27 2.53
N LEU A 65 -11.06 30.17 3.25
CA LEU A 65 -10.79 31.01 4.41
C LEU A 65 -10.81 32.52 4.09
N LEU A 66 -10.34 32.91 2.90
CA LEU A 66 -10.43 34.30 2.42
C LEU A 66 -11.87 34.74 2.14
N LYS A 67 -12.75 33.80 1.82
CA LYS A 67 -14.18 34.02 1.56
C LYS A 67 -15.04 33.76 2.81
N ALA A 68 -14.43 33.46 3.95
CA ALA A 68 -15.15 33.20 5.19
C ALA A 68 -15.93 34.45 5.63
N PRO A 69 -17.15 34.30 6.20
CA PRO A 69 -17.92 35.43 6.70
C PRO A 69 -17.12 36.27 7.70
N GLU A 70 -17.24 37.58 7.62
CA GLU A 70 -16.59 38.49 8.59
C GLU A 70 -17.31 38.49 9.93
N LEU A 71 -18.63 38.33 9.92
CA LEU A 71 -19.51 38.39 11.07
C LEU A 71 -20.28 37.08 11.26
N ASN A 72 -20.54 36.71 12.50
CA ASN A 72 -21.37 35.58 12.84
C ASN A 72 -22.86 35.96 12.79
N GLU A 73 -23.76 35.01 13.07
CA GLU A 73 -25.22 35.23 13.06
C GLU A 73 -25.68 36.31 14.05
N GLN A 74 -24.84 36.66 15.02
CA GLN A 74 -25.09 37.71 16.03
C GLN A 74 -24.48 39.06 15.64
N GLY A 75 -23.90 39.18 14.44
CA GLY A 75 -23.25 40.40 13.96
C GLY A 75 -21.89 40.70 14.61
N LYS A 76 -21.28 39.75 15.31
CA LYS A 76 -19.93 39.89 15.91
C LYS A 76 -18.87 39.34 14.97
N LYS A 77 -17.66 39.92 15.00
CA LYS A 77 -16.53 39.40 14.24
C LYS A 77 -16.28 37.93 14.56
N LEU A 78 -16.11 37.11 13.52
CA LEU A 78 -15.79 35.71 13.69
C LEU A 78 -14.46 35.52 14.41
N THR A 79 -14.46 34.68 15.44
CA THR A 79 -13.26 34.16 16.10
C THR A 79 -12.56 33.13 15.21
N VAL A 80 -11.30 32.83 15.53
CA VAL A 80 -10.52 31.78 14.81
C VAL A 80 -11.25 30.44 14.87
N VAL A 81 -11.78 30.07 16.03
CA VAL A 81 -12.52 28.80 16.23
C VAL A 81 -13.80 28.75 15.38
N GLU A 82 -14.54 29.86 15.29
CA GLU A 82 -15.73 29.91 14.43
C GLU A 82 -15.35 29.81 12.94
N LYS A 83 -14.19 30.34 12.53
CA LYS A 83 -13.70 30.23 11.15
C LYS A 83 -13.29 28.80 10.81
N GLU A 84 -12.63 28.11 11.73
CA GLU A 84 -12.30 26.70 11.61
C GLU A 84 -13.56 25.81 11.55
N ALA A 85 -14.57 26.12 12.38
CA ALA A 85 -15.86 25.43 12.34
C ALA A 85 -16.62 25.68 11.03
N TRP A 86 -16.53 26.90 10.49
CA TRP A 86 -17.06 27.22 9.16
C TRP A 86 -16.33 26.45 8.05
N LEU A 87 -14.99 26.42 8.08
CA LEU A 87 -14.19 25.68 7.09
C LEU A 87 -14.48 24.18 7.15
N THR A 88 -14.66 23.63 8.35
CA THR A 88 -15.03 22.23 8.56
C THR A 88 -16.38 21.91 7.89
N ARG A 89 -17.36 22.82 7.95
CA ARG A 89 -18.63 22.67 7.21
C ARG A 89 -18.40 22.71 5.69
N GLN A 90 -17.52 23.58 5.21
CA GLN A 90 -17.19 23.65 3.79
C GLN A 90 -16.57 22.36 3.25
N ARG A 91 -15.88 21.55 4.07
CA ARG A 91 -15.39 20.21 3.64
C ARG A 91 -16.52 19.25 3.23
N VAL A 92 -17.76 19.53 3.62
CA VAL A 92 -18.96 18.75 3.26
C VAL A 92 -19.82 19.49 2.24
N GLU A 93 -19.96 20.80 2.39
CA GLU A 93 -20.88 21.64 1.61
C GLU A 93 -20.27 22.13 0.29
N ASN A 94 -18.95 22.35 0.24
CA ASN A 94 -18.28 22.84 -0.95
C ASN A 94 -17.97 21.68 -1.91
N LEU A 95 -18.60 21.71 -3.09
CA LEU A 95 -18.47 20.63 -4.07
C LEU A 95 -17.02 20.40 -4.53
N ASN A 96 -16.26 21.47 -4.79
CA ASN A 96 -14.89 21.35 -5.27
C ASN A 96 -13.99 20.72 -4.20
N LEU A 97 -14.08 21.21 -2.95
CA LEU A 97 -13.33 20.66 -1.84
C LEU A 97 -13.70 19.21 -1.57
N LYS A 98 -14.98 18.87 -1.67
CA LYS A 98 -15.48 17.50 -1.51
C LYS A 98 -14.91 16.56 -2.58
N VAL A 99 -14.92 16.96 -3.85
CA VAL A 99 -14.36 16.17 -4.96
C VAL A 99 -12.89 15.87 -4.71
N GLU A 100 -12.10 16.87 -4.36
CA GLU A 100 -10.66 16.66 -4.10
C GLU A 100 -10.39 15.81 -2.86
N LEU A 101 -11.21 15.94 -1.81
CA LEU A 101 -11.11 15.07 -0.64
C LEU A 101 -11.48 13.61 -0.94
N GLU A 102 -12.46 13.39 -1.82
CA GLU A 102 -12.84 12.06 -2.28
C GLU A 102 -11.75 11.44 -3.15
N GLU A 103 -11.14 12.22 -4.06
CA GLU A 103 -10.01 11.77 -4.87
C GLU A 103 -8.80 11.41 -4.00
N GLN A 104 -8.41 12.28 -3.05
CA GLN A 104 -7.33 11.99 -2.10
C GLN A 104 -7.59 10.70 -1.31
N ARG A 105 -8.83 10.48 -0.86
CA ARG A 105 -9.20 9.25 -0.15
C ARG A 105 -9.13 8.02 -1.06
N SER A 106 -9.61 8.13 -2.28
CA SER A 106 -9.59 7.06 -3.28
C SER A 106 -8.14 6.64 -3.60
N VAL A 107 -7.28 7.61 -3.92
CA VAL A 107 -5.85 7.40 -4.17
C VAL A 107 -5.17 6.79 -2.95
N GLY A 108 -5.42 7.34 -1.76
CA GLY A 108 -4.86 6.82 -0.52
C GLY A 108 -5.25 5.36 -0.25
N PHE A 109 -6.51 5.00 -0.48
CA PHE A 109 -7.00 3.64 -0.36
C PHE A 109 -6.32 2.70 -1.37
N GLN A 110 -6.22 3.12 -2.63
CA GLN A 110 -5.61 2.31 -3.67
C GLN A 110 -4.10 2.07 -3.41
N LEU A 111 -3.38 3.08 -2.93
CA LEU A 111 -1.99 2.94 -2.52
C LEU A 111 -1.82 1.97 -1.34
N GLU A 112 -2.75 1.98 -0.40
CA GLU A 112 -2.78 1.03 0.71
C GLU A 112 -3.02 -0.40 0.22
N CYS A 113 -3.96 -0.60 -0.72
CA CYS A 113 -4.20 -1.90 -1.35
C CYS A 113 -2.93 -2.43 -2.02
N TYR A 114 -2.26 -1.61 -2.85
CA TYR A 114 -0.99 -2.00 -3.46
C TYR A 114 0.07 -2.37 -2.43
N ARG A 115 0.18 -1.61 -1.34
CA ARG A 115 1.14 -1.90 -0.26
C ARG A 115 0.84 -3.25 0.40
N ILE A 116 -0.42 -3.53 0.72
CA ILE A 116 -0.84 -4.80 1.33
C ILE A 116 -0.52 -5.97 0.40
N ASP A 117 -0.82 -5.84 -0.90
CA ASP A 117 -0.55 -6.89 -1.88
C ASP A 117 0.95 -7.15 -2.03
N LEU A 118 1.76 -6.09 -2.11
CA LEU A 118 3.22 -6.18 -2.13
C LEU A 118 3.77 -6.87 -0.87
N ASP A 119 3.29 -6.50 0.31
CA ASP A 119 3.72 -7.11 1.57
C ASP A 119 3.35 -8.60 1.63
N ASN A 120 2.14 -8.96 1.18
CA ASN A 120 1.68 -10.34 1.13
C ASN A 120 2.53 -11.17 0.16
N ALA A 121 2.81 -10.64 -1.03
CA ALA A 121 3.67 -11.29 -2.00
C ALA A 121 5.10 -11.44 -1.46
N LYS A 122 5.69 -10.41 -0.84
CA LYS A 122 7.01 -10.49 -0.20
C LYS A 122 7.06 -11.56 0.91
N ARG A 123 6.01 -11.65 1.74
CA ARG A 123 5.89 -12.69 2.77
C ARG A 123 5.83 -14.08 2.15
N ARG A 124 5.04 -14.27 1.09
CA ARG A 124 4.96 -15.55 0.38
C ARG A 124 6.31 -15.94 -0.24
N LEU A 125 7.02 -15.00 -0.86
CA LEU A 125 8.35 -15.23 -1.40
C LEU A 125 9.32 -15.73 -0.31
N ASN A 126 9.35 -15.02 0.82
CA ASN A 126 10.21 -15.38 1.94
C ASN A 126 9.88 -16.76 2.52
N LEU A 127 8.59 -17.13 2.55
CA LEU A 127 8.15 -18.46 2.97
C LEU A 127 8.65 -19.54 2.00
N LEU A 128 8.49 -19.35 0.69
CA LEU A 128 8.95 -20.31 -0.32
C LEU A 128 10.48 -20.46 -0.30
N MET A 129 11.21 -19.35 -0.18
CA MET A 129 12.67 -19.35 -0.02
C MET A 129 13.11 -20.09 1.24
N SER A 130 12.41 -19.90 2.35
CA SER A 130 12.68 -20.62 3.60
C SER A 130 12.43 -22.12 3.45
N LEU A 131 11.33 -22.49 2.77
CA LEU A 131 11.01 -23.88 2.49
C LEU A 131 12.08 -24.53 1.61
N LEU A 132 12.52 -23.85 0.54
CA LEU A 132 13.59 -24.32 -0.32
C LEU A 132 14.87 -24.57 0.48
N ARG A 133 15.27 -23.63 1.35
CA ARG A 133 16.44 -23.77 2.23
C ARG A 133 16.32 -24.97 3.19
N VAL A 134 15.14 -25.20 3.76
CA VAL A 134 14.90 -26.39 4.59
C VAL A 134 15.05 -27.66 3.76
N ARG A 135 14.51 -27.69 2.53
CA ARG A 135 14.67 -28.84 1.63
C ARG A 135 16.13 -29.08 1.24
N GLU A 136 16.90 -28.04 0.97
CA GLU A 136 18.34 -28.17 0.71
C GLU A 136 19.11 -28.79 1.88
N VAL A 137 18.79 -28.40 3.12
CA VAL A 137 19.38 -29.00 4.32
C VAL A 137 18.97 -30.47 4.45
N GLN A 138 17.70 -30.79 4.20
CA GLN A 138 17.21 -32.17 4.21
C GLN A 138 17.91 -33.02 3.15
N ILE A 139 18.06 -32.53 1.91
CA ILE A 139 18.81 -33.23 0.86
C ILE A 139 20.24 -33.49 1.30
N ARG A 140 20.93 -32.47 1.83
CA ARG A 140 22.31 -32.62 2.33
C ARG A 140 22.41 -33.67 3.43
N PHE A 141 21.48 -33.64 4.40
CA PHE A 141 21.42 -34.63 5.47
C PHE A 141 21.14 -36.04 4.95
N LEU A 142 20.22 -36.19 3.99
CA LEU A 142 19.92 -37.49 3.38
C LEU A 142 21.07 -38.02 2.53
N GLY A 143 21.82 -37.11 1.89
CA GLY A 143 23.01 -37.40 1.10
C GLY A 143 24.29 -37.60 1.94
N SER A 144 24.32 -37.21 3.22
CA SER A 144 25.52 -37.27 4.08
C SER A 144 25.79 -38.64 4.69
N GLU A 145 25.50 -39.72 3.97
CA GLU A 145 26.05 -41.07 4.24
C GLU A 145 26.56 -41.66 2.92
N VAL A 146 27.74 -41.19 2.53
CA VAL A 146 28.86 -41.94 1.95
C VAL A 146 30.07 -41.60 2.79
#